data_AF-A0A962NY19-F1
#
_entry.id   AF-A0A962NY19-F1
#
_cell.length_a   1.000
_cell.length_b   1.000
_cell.length_c   1.000
_cell.angle_alpha   90.00
_cell.angle_beta   90.00
_cell.angle_gamma   90.00
#
_symmetry.space_group_name_H-M   'P 1'
#
loop_
_entity.id
_entity.type
_entity.pdbx_description
1 polymer ?
#
loop_
_entity_poly.entity_id
_entity_poly.type
_entity_poly.pdbx_seq_one_letter_code
_entity_poly.pdbx_strand_id
1 'polypeptide(L)' 'MNTSIIDEKEEKISNLLKVSIFLNVLKHHFLSLLIYGIVFNCIVFLLIAANTLMNDRHLHVSVTVDNKETVMIDLKNRK' A
#
# COMPACT_ATOMS: atom_id res chain seq x y z
N MET A 1 36.02 -15.79 35.82
CA MET A 1 35.43 -16.67 34.79
C MET A 1 33.96 -16.33 34.51
N ASN A 2 33.55 -15.05 34.67
CA ASN A 2 32.15 -14.61 34.48
C ASN A 2 32.01 -13.54 33.38
N THR A 3 33.11 -12.89 32.99
CA THR A 3 33.14 -11.79 32.02
C THR A 3 32.83 -12.25 30.60
N SER A 4 33.34 -13.41 30.17
CA SER A 4 33.08 -13.93 28.81
C SER A 4 31.61 -14.30 28.58
N ILE A 5 30.89 -14.72 29.63
CA ILE A 5 29.46 -15.09 29.55
C ILE A 5 28.58 -13.84 29.50
N ILE A 6 29.04 -12.74 30.09
CA ILE A 6 28.35 -11.44 30.05
C ILE A 6 28.52 -10.82 28.66
N ASP A 7 29.74 -10.84 28.10
CA ASP A 7 30.01 -10.34 26.74
C ASP A 7 29.18 -11.06 25.65
N GLU A 8 29.06 -12.39 25.72
CA GLU A 8 28.25 -13.17 24.76
C GLU A 8 26.75 -12.82 24.82
N LYS A 9 26.24 -12.49 26.01
CA LYS A 9 24.84 -12.06 26.19
C LYS A 9 24.61 -10.66 25.67
N GLU A 10 25.52 -9.73 25.94
CA GLU A 10 25.43 -8.36 25.43
C GLU A 10 25.52 -8.29 23.90
N GLU A 11 26.37 -9.13 23.30
CA GLU A 11 26.47 -9.23 21.84
C GLU A 11 25.16 -9.75 21.21
N LYS A 12 24.54 -10.77 21.81
CA LYS A 12 23.24 -11.28 21.35
C LYS A 12 22.13 -10.24 21.47
N ILE A 13 22.09 -9.48 22.57
CA ILE A 13 21.12 -8.40 22.77
C ILE A 13 21.32 -7.29 21.74
N SER A 14 22.57 -6.90 21.49
CA SER A 14 22.93 -5.90 20.47
C SER A 14 22.49 -6.33 19.06
N ASN A 15 22.72 -7.60 18.72
CA ASN A 15 22.31 -8.15 17.42
C ASN A 15 20.78 -8.23 17.28
N LEU A 16 20.06 -8.61 18.34
CA LEU A 16 18.60 -8.59 18.38
C LEU A 16 18.03 -7.18 18.19
N LEU A 17 18.63 -6.17 18.82
CA LEU A 17 18.25 -4.76 18.67
C LEU A 17 18.45 -4.26 17.24
N LYS A 18 19.58 -4.60 16.60
CA LYS A 18 19.84 -4.25 15.19
C LYS A 18 18.83 -4.88 14.25
N VAL A 19 18.50 -6.16 14.44
CA VAL A 19 17.49 -6.87 13.63
C VAL A 19 16.11 -6.24 13.83
N SER A 20 15.74 -5.93 15.07
CA SER A 20 14.49 -5.22 15.40
C SER A 20 14.37 -3.88 14.68
N ILE A 21 15.42 -3.05 14.75
CA ILE A 21 15.45 -1.74 14.07
C ILE A 21 15.32 -1.91 12.56
N PHE A 22 16.07 -2.86 11.98
CA PHE A 22 16.02 -3.15 10.55
C PHE A 22 14.62 -3.60 10.09
N LEU A 23 13.99 -4.52 10.82
CA LEU A 23 12.63 -4.97 10.54
C LEU A 23 11.62 -3.82 10.63
N ASN A 24 11.80 -2.92 11.58
CA ASN A 24 10.91 -1.76 11.74
C ASN A 24 11.04 -0.78 10.56
N VAL A 25 12.27 -0.48 10.14
CA VAL A 25 12.53 0.35 8.93
C VAL A 25 11.94 -0.32 7.69
N LEU A 26 12.14 -1.63 7.53
CA LEU A 26 11.62 -2.38 6.40
C LEU A 26 10.08 -2.34 6.36
N LYS A 27 9.42 -2.53 7.50
CA LYS A 27 7.97 -2.39 7.64
C LYS A 27 7.48 -0.99 7.22
N HIS A 28 8.15 0.06 7.66
CA HIS A 28 7.79 1.43 7.28
C HIS A 28 7.94 1.69 5.78
N HIS A 29 8.99 1.16 5.14
CA HIS A 29 9.14 1.24 3.69
C HIS A 29 8.06 0.48 2.94
N PHE A 30 7.73 -0.74 3.35
CA PHE A 30 6.64 -1.50 2.74
C PHE A 30 5.29 -0.80 2.89
N LEU A 31 4.99 -0.25 4.07
CA LEU A 31 3.77 0.52 4.29
C LEU A 31 3.72 1.76 3.40
N SER A 32 4.84 2.48 3.30
CA SER A 32 4.94 3.66 2.43
C SER A 32 4.71 3.27 0.96
N LEU A 33 5.33 2.19 0.49
CA LEU A 33 5.17 1.70 -0.87
C LEU A 33 3.71 1.30 -1.17
N LEU A 34 3.03 0.66 -0.22
CA LEU A 34 1.60 0.34 -0.35
C LEU A 34 0.73 1.60 -0.44
N ILE A 35 0.97 2.59 0.43
CA ILE A 35 0.23 3.86 0.41
C ILE A 35 0.45 4.59 -0.91
N TYR A 36 1.70 4.73 -1.35
CA TYR A 36 2.02 5.36 -2.63
C TYR A 36 1.41 4.61 -3.81
N GLY A 37 1.41 3.28 -3.77
CA GLY A 37 0.74 2.45 -4.77
C GLY A 37 -0.76 2.71 -4.83
N ILE A 38 -1.45 2.78 -3.69
CA ILE A 38 -2.88 3.09 -3.64
C ILE A 38 -3.16 4.49 -4.20
N VAL A 39 -2.40 5.50 -3.75
CA VAL A 39 -2.56 6.89 -4.22
C VAL A 39 -2.32 6.99 -5.72
N PHE A 40 -1.29 6.34 -6.24
CA PHE A 40 -1.00 6.29 -7.67
C PHE A 40 -2.17 5.68 -8.45
N ASN A 41 -2.71 4.55 -8.00
CA ASN A 41 -3.88 3.93 -8.62
C ASN A 41 -5.08 4.87 -8.61
N CYS A 42 -5.36 5.57 -7.50
CA CYS A 42 -6.43 6.56 -7.43
C CYS A 42 -6.26 7.67 -8.46
N ILE A 43 -5.05 8.21 -8.62
CA ILE A 43 -4.75 9.26 -9.61
C ILE A 43 -5.00 8.73 -11.03
N VAL A 44 -4.57 7.52 -11.34
CA VAL A 44 -4.81 6.88 -12.66
C VAL A 44 -6.30 6.73 -12.93
N PHE A 45 -7.07 6.22 -11.95
CA PHE A 45 -8.53 6.11 -12.09
C PHE A 45 -9.22 7.46 -12.29
N LEU A 46 -8.82 8.48 -11.52
CA LEU A 46 -9.34 9.84 -11.68
C LEU A 46 -9.02 10.42 -13.06
N LEU A 47 -7.82 10.17 -13.58
CA LEU A 47 -7.40 10.64 -14.90
C LEU A 47 -8.19 9.95 -16.02
N ILE A 48 -8.43 8.64 -15.90
CA ILE A 48 -9.31 7.90 -16.82
C ILE A 48 -10.74 8.45 -16.76
N ALA A 49 -11.27 8.67 -15.55
CA ALA A 49 -12.60 9.22 -15.37
C ALA A 49 -12.74 10.63 -15.95
N ALA A 50 -11.77 11.51 -15.70
CA ALA A 50 -11.73 12.86 -16.25
C ALA A 50 -11.66 12.84 -17.79
N ASN A 51 -10.75 12.04 -18.38
CA ASN A 51 -10.65 11.91 -19.84
C ASN A 51 -11.91 11.32 -20.48
N THR A 52 -12.57 10.39 -19.80
CA THR A 52 -13.82 9.80 -20.29
C THR A 52 -14.95 10.83 -20.25
N LEU A 53 -15.07 11.57 -19.14
CA LEU A 53 -16.09 12.60 -18.97
C LEU A 53 -15.90 13.79 -19.92
N MET A 54 -14.65 14.24 -20.15
CA MET A 54 -14.35 15.34 -21.07
C MET A 54 -14.61 15.00 -22.54
N ASN A 55 -14.60 13.72 -22.91
CA ASN A 55 -14.87 13.26 -24.27
C ASN A 55 -16.32 12.79 -24.48
N ASP A 56 -17.25 13.17 -23.60
CA ASP A 56 -18.67 12.74 -23.61
C ASP A 56 -18.88 11.22 -23.63
N ARG A 57 -17.86 10.48 -23.18
CA ARG A 57 -17.93 9.02 -23.08
C ARG A 57 -18.54 8.63 -21.74
N HIS A 58 -19.19 7.48 -21.74
CA HIS A 58 -19.77 6.87 -20.55
C HIS A 58 -18.73 6.02 -19.84
N LEU A 59 -18.42 6.33 -18.58
CA LEU A 59 -17.57 5.47 -17.76
C LEU A 59 -18.47 4.59 -16.88
N HIS A 60 -18.53 3.31 -17.22
CA HIS A 60 -19.19 2.29 -16.40
C HIS A 60 -18.12 1.40 -15.77
N VAL A 61 -18.05 1.41 -14.44
CA VAL A 61 -17.15 0.54 -13.66
C VAL A 61 -18.00 -0.29 -12.72
N SER A 62 -17.99 -1.61 -12.92
CA SER A 62 -18.60 -2.58 -12.03
C SER A 62 -17.52 -3.46 -11.40
N VAL A 63 -17.61 -3.66 -10.09
CA VAL A 63 -16.73 -4.54 -9.32
C VAL A 63 -17.56 -5.68 -8.77
N THR A 64 -17.23 -6.89 -9.20
CA THR A 64 -17.92 -8.12 -8.82
C THR A 64 -17.00 -8.97 -7.96
N VAL A 65 -17.47 -9.37 -6.77
CA VAL A 65 -16.77 -10.29 -5.86
C VAL A 65 -17.69 -11.47 -5.61
N ASP A 66 -17.19 -12.70 -5.76
CA ASP A 66 -17.99 -13.94 -5.59
C ASP A 66 -19.30 -13.95 -6.39
N ASN A 67 -19.23 -13.52 -7.65
CA ASN A 67 -20.39 -13.35 -8.55
C ASN A 67 -21.48 -12.39 -8.04
N LYS A 68 -21.19 -11.58 -7.02
CA LYS A 68 -22.07 -10.52 -6.53
C LYS A 68 -21.48 -9.16 -6.89
N GLU A 69 -22.27 -8.35 -7.57
CA GLU A 69 -21.91 -6.96 -7.82
C GLU A 69 -21.82 -6.23 -6.47
N THR A 70 -20.63 -5.73 -6.17
CA THR A 70 -20.30 -5.14 -4.86
C THR A 70 -20.24 -3.61 -4.94
N VAL A 71 -19.77 -3.08 -6.08
CA VAL A 71 -19.71 -1.63 -6.32
C VAL A 71 -20.02 -1.36 -7.79
N MET A 72 -20.89 -0.39 -8.05
CA MET A 72 -21.16 0.14 -9.39
C MET A 72 -20.91 1.65 -9.37
N ILE A 73 -20.04 2.13 -10.27
CA ILE A 73 -19.77 3.54 -10.50
C ILE A 73 -20.15 3.84 -11.95
N ASP A 74 -21.09 4.74 -12.13
CA ASP A 74 -21.55 5.16 -13.45
C ASP A 74 -21.37 6.67 -13.60
N LEU A 75 -20.47 7.07 -14.51
CA LEU A 75 -20.15 8.46 -14.81
C LEU A 75 -20.60 8.79 -16.23
N LYS A 76 -21.58 9.70 -16.31
CA LYS A 76 -22.12 10.24 -17.57
C LYS A 76 -22.03 11.76 -17.56
N ASN A 77 -21.55 12.34 -18.66
CA ASN A 77 -21.67 13.79 -18.85
C ASN A 77 -23.14 14.13 -19.12
N ARG A 78 -23.76 14.93 -18.23
CA ARG A 78 -25.16 15.37 -18.36
C ARG A 78 -25.24 16.76 -18.98
N LYS A 79 -24.56 16.97 -20.11
CA LYS A 79 -24.75 18.15 -20.95
C LYS A 79 -25.74 17.84 -22.06
#